data_AF-A0A7C9S092-F1
#
_entry.id   AF-A0A7C9S092-F1
#
_cell.length_a   1.000
_cell.length_b   1.000
_cell.length_c   1.000
_cell.angle_alpha   90.00
_cell.angle_beta   90.00
_cell.angle_gamma   90.00
#
_symmetry.space_group_name_H-M   'P 1'
#
loop_
_entity.id
_entity.type
_entity.pdbx_description
1 polymer ?
#
loop_
_entity_poly.entity_id
_entity_poly.type
_entity_poly.pdbx_seq_one_letter_code
_entity_poly.pdbx_strand_id
1 'polypeptide(L)'
;MDLHEGEVPRDPRVRRTRAAVLRAAFDLVSERGTTAVTISEIAEAADVSRRVVYQHFGDLDTVLLEAGLDLARRELLECPAEPQEPADARAGALAVTRHFAEHRVFYRALLTGSCAYALDRGLISLLMPANRQAIEHLYGERLSRQAIDDLAAFITGGAGSFVTAWVVEGAPDPEAFTDRLMALMSLLMEAR
;
A
#
# COMPACT_ATOMS: atom_id res chain seq x y z
N MET A 1 -25.21 10.45 -35.33
CA MET A 1 -23.84 9.92 -35.17
C MET A 1 -23.49 10.22 -33.74
N ASP A 2 -23.95 9.36 -32.84
CA ASP A 2 -24.01 9.67 -31.41
C ASP A 2 -22.80 9.07 -30.69
N LEU A 3 -21.95 9.97 -30.25
CA LEU A 3 -20.90 9.76 -29.27
C LEU A 3 -21.56 9.53 -27.91
N HIS A 4 -21.49 8.30 -27.39
CA HIS A 4 -21.59 7.98 -25.97
C HIS A 4 -20.85 6.65 -25.72
N GLU A 5 -19.52 6.70 -25.68
CA GLU A 5 -18.75 5.72 -24.92
C GLU A 5 -18.93 6.05 -23.44
N GLY A 6 -20.10 5.64 -22.91
CA GLY A 6 -20.33 5.58 -21.48
C GLY A 6 -19.44 4.48 -20.92
N GLU A 7 -18.53 4.87 -20.04
CA GLU A 7 -17.74 4.01 -19.19
C GLU A 7 -18.65 2.94 -18.56
N VAL A 8 -18.53 1.68 -19.02
CA VAL A 8 -19.36 0.57 -18.54
C VAL A 8 -19.02 0.36 -17.05
N PRO A 9 -19.98 0.46 -16.11
CA PRO A 9 -19.74 0.10 -14.72
C PRO A 9 -19.21 -1.33 -14.70
N ARG A 10 -17.94 -1.53 -14.28
CA ARG A 10 -17.27 -2.84 -14.27
C ARG A 10 -18.23 -3.89 -13.68
N ASP A 11 -18.62 -4.85 -14.51
CA ASP A 11 -19.52 -5.95 -14.19
C ASP A 11 -19.22 -6.48 -12.76
N PRO A 12 -20.22 -6.55 -11.86
CA PRO A 12 -20.05 -7.10 -10.51
C PRO A 12 -19.33 -8.46 -10.50
N ARG A 13 -19.49 -9.26 -11.56
CA ARG A 13 -18.78 -10.53 -11.74
C ARG A 13 -17.28 -10.32 -11.93
N VAL A 14 -16.86 -9.35 -12.75
CA VAL A 14 -15.46 -8.99 -12.96
C VAL A 14 -14.81 -8.55 -11.64
N ARG A 15 -15.51 -7.75 -10.84
CA ARG A 15 -15.01 -7.31 -9.51
C ARG A 15 -14.82 -8.49 -8.55
N ARG A 16 -15.81 -9.39 -8.47
CA ARG A 16 -15.72 -10.61 -7.64
C ARG A 16 -14.56 -11.50 -8.04
N THR A 17 -14.40 -11.76 -9.35
CA THR A 17 -13.28 -12.54 -9.89
C THR A 17 -11.94 -11.90 -9.52
N ARG A 18 -11.79 -10.58 -9.71
CA ARG A 18 -10.55 -9.88 -9.35
C ARG A 18 -10.25 -10.04 -7.87
N ALA A 19 -11.24 -9.81 -7.00
CA ALA A 19 -11.07 -9.92 -5.55
C ALA A 19 -10.69 -11.35 -5.11
N ALA A 20 -11.29 -12.39 -5.71
CA ALA A 20 -10.97 -13.78 -5.42
C ALA A 20 -9.51 -14.12 -5.78
N VAL A 21 -9.04 -13.67 -6.95
CA VAL A 21 -7.65 -13.88 -7.39
C VAL A 21 -6.65 -13.17 -6.47
N LEU A 22 -6.92 -11.92 -6.10
CA LEU A 22 -6.04 -11.16 -5.20
C LEU A 22 -5.98 -11.79 -3.81
N ARG A 23 -7.13 -12.27 -3.28
CA ARG A 23 -7.17 -12.99 -2.00
C ARG A 23 -6.37 -14.29 -2.06
N ALA A 24 -6.56 -15.11 -3.10
CA ALA A 24 -5.82 -16.35 -3.27
C ALA A 24 -4.30 -16.13 -3.36
N ALA A 25 -3.86 -15.07 -4.06
CA ALA A 25 -2.45 -14.68 -4.12
C ALA A 25 -1.91 -14.27 -2.74
N PHE A 26 -2.67 -13.47 -1.98
CA PHE A 26 -2.32 -13.09 -0.62
C PHE A 26 -2.18 -14.32 0.30
N ASP A 27 -3.17 -15.22 0.29
CA ASP A 27 -3.19 -16.39 1.17
C ASP A 27 -1.99 -17.31 0.87
N LEU A 28 -1.75 -17.64 -0.40
CA LEU A 28 -0.64 -18.51 -0.83
C LEU A 28 0.74 -17.93 -0.47
N VAL A 29 0.95 -16.63 -0.68
CA VAL A 29 2.24 -15.99 -0.36
C VAL A 29 2.41 -15.85 1.15
N SER A 30 1.34 -15.56 1.89
CA SER A 30 1.36 -15.47 3.36
C SER A 30 1.69 -16.83 3.99
N GLU A 31 1.12 -17.91 3.47
CA GLU A 31 1.39 -19.27 3.94
C GLU A 31 2.84 -19.70 3.67
N ARG A 32 3.35 -19.41 2.46
CA ARG A 32 4.67 -19.87 2.03
C ARG A 32 5.82 -18.95 2.42
N GLY A 33 5.54 -17.68 2.68
CA GLY A 33 6.54 -16.65 2.95
C GLY A 33 7.46 -16.33 1.75
N THR A 34 7.01 -16.61 0.53
CA THR A 34 7.77 -16.37 -0.70
C THR A 34 6.86 -16.11 -1.89
N THR A 35 7.34 -15.38 -2.89
CA THR A 35 6.67 -15.17 -4.18
C THR A 35 6.81 -16.36 -5.14
N ALA A 36 7.39 -17.48 -4.69
CA ALA A 36 7.47 -18.74 -5.45
C ALA A 36 6.11 -19.46 -5.52
N VAL A 37 5.17 -18.83 -6.23
CA VAL A 37 3.83 -19.32 -6.55
C VAL A 37 3.60 -19.21 -8.06
N THR A 38 2.58 -19.87 -8.57
CA THR A 38 2.25 -19.87 -10.00
C THR A 38 0.84 -19.35 -10.25
N ILE A 39 0.62 -18.83 -11.46
CA ILE A 39 -0.73 -18.47 -11.93
C ILE A 39 -1.69 -19.67 -11.87
N SER A 40 -1.18 -20.89 -12.04
CA SER A 40 -1.99 -22.11 -11.93
C SER A 40 -2.51 -22.32 -10.51
N GLU A 41 -1.65 -22.22 -9.51
CA GLU A 41 -2.02 -22.38 -8.09
C GLU A 41 -2.98 -21.27 -7.65
N ILE A 42 -2.72 -20.02 -8.06
CA ILE A 42 -3.61 -18.89 -7.75
C ILE A 42 -4.98 -19.09 -8.40
N ALA A 43 -5.03 -19.53 -9.67
CA ALA A 43 -6.27 -19.76 -10.38
C ALA A 43 -7.11 -20.88 -9.74
N GLU A 44 -6.45 -21.97 -9.33
CA GLU A 44 -7.07 -23.09 -8.62
C GLU A 44 -7.64 -22.64 -7.27
N ALA A 45 -6.84 -21.94 -6.45
CA ALA A 45 -7.28 -21.43 -5.15
C ALA A 45 -8.41 -20.39 -5.26
N ALA A 46 -8.47 -19.63 -6.36
CA ALA A 46 -9.53 -18.65 -6.62
C ALA A 46 -10.77 -19.25 -7.33
N ASP A 47 -10.79 -20.55 -7.63
CA ASP A 47 -11.85 -21.23 -8.40
C ASP A 47 -12.13 -20.57 -9.77
N VAL A 48 -11.06 -20.27 -10.52
CA VAL A 48 -11.14 -19.68 -11.87
C VAL A 48 -10.18 -20.36 -12.84
N SER A 49 -10.41 -20.19 -14.13
CA SER A 49 -9.45 -20.66 -15.14
C SER A 49 -8.20 -19.78 -15.19
N ARG A 50 -7.04 -20.37 -15.51
CA ARG A 50 -5.80 -19.61 -15.78
C ARG A 50 -5.99 -18.51 -16.83
N ARG A 51 -6.79 -18.77 -17.86
CA ARG A 51 -7.13 -17.78 -18.90
C ARG A 51 -7.77 -16.53 -18.32
N VAL A 52 -8.65 -16.68 -17.33
CA VAL A 52 -9.32 -15.56 -16.65
C VAL A 52 -8.30 -14.74 -15.86
N VAL A 53 -7.37 -15.38 -15.15
CA VAL A 53 -6.29 -14.66 -14.44
C VAL A 53 -5.44 -13.85 -15.42
N TYR A 54 -4.98 -14.49 -16.52
CA TYR A 54 -4.22 -13.80 -17.57
C TYR A 54 -4.99 -12.62 -18.19
N GLN A 55 -6.31 -12.75 -18.40
CA GLN A 55 -7.14 -11.65 -18.92
C GLN A 55 -7.23 -10.46 -17.98
N HIS A 56 -7.22 -10.69 -16.65
CA HIS A 56 -7.35 -9.62 -15.66
C HIS A 56 -6.03 -8.95 -15.27
N PHE A 57 -4.92 -9.69 -15.33
CA PHE A 57 -3.65 -9.26 -14.74
C PHE A 57 -2.44 -9.38 -15.67
N GLY A 58 -2.52 -10.17 -16.75
CA GLY A 58 -1.40 -10.33 -17.70
C GLY A 58 -0.27 -11.23 -17.20
N ASP A 59 0.25 -11.03 -16.00
CA ASP A 59 1.36 -11.82 -15.44
C ASP A 59 1.27 -11.98 -13.91
N LEU A 60 2.17 -12.80 -13.36
CA LEU A 60 2.22 -13.08 -11.92
C LEU A 60 2.63 -11.84 -11.11
N ASP A 61 3.63 -11.09 -11.57
CA ASP A 61 4.13 -9.92 -10.86
C ASP A 61 3.04 -8.86 -10.68
N THR A 62 2.19 -8.69 -11.69
CA THR A 62 1.02 -7.82 -11.64
C THR A 62 -0.03 -8.33 -10.66
N VAL A 63 -0.29 -9.65 -10.58
CA VAL A 63 -1.19 -10.22 -9.56
C VAL A 63 -0.67 -9.92 -8.15
N LEU A 64 0.62 -10.16 -7.91
CA LEU A 64 1.25 -9.97 -6.60
C LEU A 64 1.27 -8.50 -6.20
N LEU A 65 1.67 -7.62 -7.12
CA LEU A 65 1.66 -6.17 -6.93
C LEU A 65 0.26 -5.67 -6.58
N GLU A 66 -0.74 -6.04 -7.38
CA GLU A 66 -2.12 -5.63 -7.17
C GLU A 66 -2.66 -6.19 -5.86
N ALA A 67 -2.31 -7.41 -5.46
CA ALA A 67 -2.73 -7.98 -4.18
C ALA A 67 -2.22 -7.15 -3.00
N GLY A 68 -0.94 -6.74 -3.03
CA GLY A 68 -0.38 -5.91 -1.96
C GLY A 68 -0.91 -4.47 -1.92
N LEU A 69 -1.14 -3.85 -3.07
CA LEU A 69 -1.70 -2.50 -3.13
C LEU A 69 -3.19 -2.47 -2.78
N ASP A 70 -3.93 -3.48 -3.18
CA ASP A 70 -5.34 -3.64 -2.86
C ASP A 70 -5.56 -3.92 -1.37
N LEU A 71 -4.73 -4.78 -0.76
CA LEU A 71 -4.75 -5.01 0.69
C LEU A 71 -4.48 -3.71 1.47
N ALA A 72 -3.41 -2.99 1.10
CA ALA A 72 -3.07 -1.71 1.72
C ALA A 72 -4.19 -0.67 1.55
N ARG A 73 -4.80 -0.57 0.35
CA ARG A 73 -5.90 0.36 0.10
C ARG A 73 -7.10 0.08 1.00
N ARG A 74 -7.53 -1.18 1.08
CA ARG A 74 -8.72 -1.58 1.87
C ARG A 74 -8.52 -1.31 3.35
N GLU A 75 -7.34 -1.60 3.88
CA GLU A 75 -7.09 -1.52 5.32
C GLU A 75 -6.61 -0.14 5.79
N LEU A 76 -5.89 0.62 4.96
CA LEU A 76 -5.35 1.92 5.34
C LEU A 76 -6.20 3.11 4.90
N LEU A 77 -6.96 2.99 3.80
CA LEU A 77 -7.72 4.12 3.23
C LEU A 77 -9.24 3.94 3.34
N GLU A 78 -9.74 2.72 3.23
CA GLU A 78 -11.19 2.45 3.25
C GLU A 78 -11.71 2.05 4.63
N CYS A 79 -10.82 1.77 5.60
CA CYS A 79 -11.23 1.52 6.98
C CYS A 79 -11.70 2.85 7.61
N PRO A 80 -12.97 2.97 8.05
CA PRO A 80 -13.44 4.16 8.73
C PRO A 80 -12.73 4.26 10.08
N ALA A 81 -11.69 5.09 10.16
CA ALA A 81 -11.23 5.57 11.45
C ALA A 81 -12.42 6.26 12.13
N GLU A 82 -12.66 5.94 13.41
CA GLU A 82 -13.48 6.81 14.25
C GLU A 82 -12.98 8.26 14.06
N PRO A 83 -13.86 9.28 14.06
CA PRO A 83 -13.45 10.66 13.87
C PRO A 83 -12.51 11.06 15.01
N GLN A 84 -11.22 10.84 14.78
CA GLN A 84 -10.14 11.35 15.57
C GLN A 84 -10.09 12.85 15.27
N GLU A 85 -9.89 13.64 16.32
CA GLU A 85 -9.53 15.05 16.24
C GLU A 85 -8.52 15.34 15.11
N PRO A 86 -8.43 16.59 14.61
CA PRO A 86 -7.73 16.86 13.36
C PRO A 86 -6.32 16.24 13.33
N ALA A 87 -6.09 15.35 12.36
CA ALA A 87 -4.79 14.86 11.90
C ALA A 87 -3.80 14.46 13.01
N ASP A 88 -4.11 13.43 13.81
CA ASP A 88 -3.06 12.74 14.57
C ASP A 88 -2.11 11.99 13.61
N ALA A 89 -1.05 12.68 13.20
CA ALA A 89 -0.02 12.13 12.33
C ALA A 89 0.63 10.86 12.90
N ARG A 90 0.73 10.75 14.23
CA ARG A 90 1.25 9.55 14.88
C ARG A 90 0.25 8.41 14.78
N ALA A 91 -1.05 8.65 14.98
CA ALA A 91 -2.06 7.61 14.81
C ALA A 91 -2.09 7.07 13.38
N GLY A 92 -2.00 7.95 12.38
CA GLY A 92 -1.89 7.56 10.97
C GLY A 92 -0.63 6.72 10.69
N ALA A 93 0.53 7.17 11.17
CA ALA A 93 1.77 6.41 11.05
C ALA A 93 1.70 5.04 11.75
N LEU A 94 1.08 4.96 12.92
CA LEU A 94 0.90 3.72 13.67
C LEU A 94 -0.03 2.74 12.96
N ALA A 95 -1.09 3.22 12.31
CA ALA A 95 -1.98 2.38 11.50
C ALA A 95 -1.20 1.73 10.35
N VAL A 96 -0.37 2.51 9.65
CA VAL A 96 0.49 2.03 8.56
C VAL A 96 1.48 0.98 9.06
N THR A 97 2.18 1.23 10.17
CA THR A 97 3.20 0.31 10.68
C THR A 97 2.58 -0.98 11.25
N ARG A 98 1.43 -0.90 11.91
CA ARG A 98 0.67 -2.07 12.38
C ARG A 98 0.21 -2.96 11.23
N HIS A 99 -0.34 -2.37 10.17
CA HIS A 99 -0.73 -3.11 8.97
C HIS A 99 0.45 -3.90 8.37
N PHE A 100 1.61 -3.25 8.22
CA PHE A 100 2.81 -3.93 7.72
C PHE A 100 3.38 -4.96 8.70
N ALA A 101 3.22 -4.78 10.02
CA ALA A 101 3.58 -5.79 11.01
C ALA A 101 2.65 -7.02 10.93
N GLU A 102 1.34 -6.80 10.82
CA GLU A 102 0.32 -7.86 10.74
C GLU A 102 0.54 -8.73 9.49
N HIS A 103 0.76 -8.09 8.34
CA HIS A 103 0.96 -8.77 7.06
C HIS A 103 2.44 -8.92 6.68
N ARG A 104 3.34 -8.94 7.67
CA ARG A 104 4.81 -8.88 7.45
C ARG A 104 5.31 -9.99 6.54
N VAL A 105 4.85 -11.22 6.72
CA VAL A 105 5.31 -12.37 5.92
C VAL A 105 5.04 -12.14 4.44
N PHE A 106 3.84 -11.65 4.13
CA PHE A 106 3.41 -11.33 2.79
C PHE A 106 4.22 -10.16 2.20
N TYR A 107 4.25 -9.01 2.88
CA TYR A 107 4.95 -7.84 2.35
C TYR A 107 6.47 -8.05 2.22
N ARG A 108 7.09 -8.77 3.16
CA ARG A 108 8.51 -9.14 3.08
C ARG A 108 8.77 -9.98 1.82
N ALA A 109 7.92 -10.96 1.52
CA ALA A 109 8.08 -11.79 0.32
C ALA A 109 8.03 -10.92 -0.95
N LEU A 110 7.08 -10.00 -1.06
CA LEU A 110 6.96 -9.12 -2.23
C LEU A 110 8.12 -8.12 -2.32
N LEU A 111 8.53 -7.49 -1.21
CA LEU A 111 9.61 -6.49 -1.14
C LEU A 111 11.00 -7.10 -1.33
N THR A 112 11.13 -8.43 -1.32
CA THR A 112 12.37 -9.15 -1.63
C THR A 112 12.28 -9.95 -2.93
N GLY A 113 11.12 -9.91 -3.61
CA GLY A 113 10.82 -10.64 -4.84
C GLY A 113 10.95 -9.79 -6.12
N SER A 114 10.45 -10.33 -7.22
CA SER A 114 10.50 -9.71 -8.57
C SER A 114 9.75 -8.38 -8.67
N CYS A 115 8.64 -8.23 -7.94
CA CYS A 115 7.82 -7.01 -7.95
C CYS A 115 8.23 -5.95 -6.92
N ALA A 116 9.33 -6.14 -6.18
CA ALA A 116 9.73 -5.29 -5.06
C ALA A 116 9.75 -3.79 -5.38
N TYR A 117 10.43 -3.40 -6.47
CA TYR A 117 10.51 -2.00 -6.89
C TYR A 117 9.14 -1.42 -7.26
N ALA A 118 8.31 -2.19 -7.97
CA ALA A 118 6.97 -1.74 -8.36
C ALA A 118 6.06 -1.59 -7.13
N LEU A 119 6.16 -2.50 -6.16
CA LEU A 119 5.42 -2.43 -4.92
C LEU A 119 5.83 -1.21 -4.08
N ASP A 120 7.12 -0.98 -3.87
CA ASP A 120 7.63 0.16 -3.10
C ASP A 120 7.12 1.49 -3.70
N ARG A 121 7.25 1.65 -5.02
CA ARG A 121 6.70 2.81 -5.75
C ARG A 121 5.18 2.91 -5.65
N GLY A 122 4.48 1.79 -5.72
CA GLY A 122 3.03 1.74 -5.60
C GLY A 122 2.54 2.17 -4.22
N LEU A 123 3.21 1.72 -3.15
CA LEU A 123 2.89 2.09 -1.77
C LEU A 123 3.17 3.58 -1.50
N ILE A 124 4.30 4.10 -2.00
CA ILE A 124 4.59 5.55 -1.95
C ILE A 124 3.48 6.35 -2.64
N SER A 125 3.07 5.92 -3.84
CA SER A 125 1.99 6.57 -4.58
C SER A 125 0.64 6.50 -3.84
N LEU A 126 0.36 5.37 -3.18
CA LEU A 126 -0.86 5.14 -2.42
C LEU A 126 -0.96 6.09 -1.21
N LEU A 127 0.14 6.30 -0.49
CA LEU A 127 0.17 7.10 0.74
C LEU A 127 0.40 8.59 0.51
N MET A 128 0.93 8.97 -0.66
CA MET A 128 1.23 10.36 -1.00
C MET A 128 0.07 11.34 -0.78
N PRO A 129 -1.18 11.07 -1.21
CA PRO A 129 -2.26 12.04 -1.07
C PRO A 129 -2.60 12.32 0.40
N ALA A 130 -2.56 11.30 1.26
CA ALA A 130 -2.82 11.44 2.69
C ALA A 130 -1.72 12.27 3.37
N ASN A 131 -0.44 11.99 3.06
CA ASN A 131 0.68 12.77 3.59
C ASN A 131 0.65 14.23 3.11
N ARG A 132 0.35 14.45 1.83
CA ARG A 132 0.18 15.80 1.27
C ARG A 132 -0.92 16.56 1.98
N GLN A 133 -2.08 15.93 2.18
CA GLN A 133 -3.21 16.52 2.89
C GLN A 133 -2.85 16.87 4.34
N ALA A 134 -2.13 15.99 5.05
CA ALA A 134 -1.67 16.25 6.41
C ALA A 134 -0.71 17.45 6.47
N ILE A 135 0.24 17.55 5.54
CA ILE A 135 1.17 18.68 5.45
C ILE A 135 0.43 19.98 5.10
N GLU A 136 -0.53 19.94 4.17
CA GLU A 136 -1.36 21.10 3.82
C GLU A 136 -2.17 21.58 5.01
N HIS A 137 -2.70 20.67 5.84
CA HIS A 137 -3.42 21.03 7.05
C HIS A 137 -2.52 21.68 8.12
N LEU A 138 -1.32 21.14 8.33
CA LEU A 138 -0.39 21.61 9.36
C LEU A 138 0.39 22.88 8.97
N TYR A 139 0.71 23.04 7.68
CA TYR A 139 1.65 24.04 7.19
C TYR A 139 1.12 24.90 6.04
N GLY A 140 -0.14 24.75 5.64
CA GLY A 140 -0.73 25.43 4.47
C GLY A 140 -0.67 26.96 4.51
N GLU A 141 -0.69 27.56 5.70
CA GLU A 141 -0.54 29.02 5.85
C GLU A 141 0.92 29.50 5.75
N ARG A 142 1.88 28.58 5.92
CA ARG A 142 3.32 28.89 6.02
C ARG A 142 4.11 28.52 4.77
N LEU A 143 3.63 27.55 3.99
CA LEU A 143 4.33 27.00 2.84
C LEU A 143 3.58 27.28 1.54
N SER A 144 4.33 27.43 0.44
CA SER A 144 3.74 27.47 -0.90
C SER A 144 3.23 26.07 -1.28
N ARG A 145 2.33 26.00 -2.28
CA ARG A 145 1.85 24.71 -2.82
C ARG A 145 3.00 23.81 -3.27
N GLN A 146 4.00 24.37 -3.95
CA GLN A 146 5.17 23.62 -4.40
C GLN A 146 5.95 23.06 -3.19
N ALA A 147 6.16 23.85 -2.14
CA ALA A 147 6.86 23.40 -0.94
C ALA A 147 6.08 22.30 -0.18
N ILE A 148 4.74 22.35 -0.20
CA ILE A 148 3.89 21.27 0.33
C ILE A 148 4.09 19.98 -0.46
N ASP A 149 4.06 20.07 -1.80
CA ASP A 149 4.24 18.93 -2.69
C ASP A 149 5.65 18.31 -2.53
N ASP A 150 6.68 19.15 -2.45
CA ASP A 150 8.07 18.72 -2.26
C ASP A 150 8.28 18.06 -0.88
N LEU A 151 7.72 18.64 0.18
CA LEU A 151 7.81 18.09 1.53
C LEU A 151 7.03 16.76 1.64
N ALA A 152 5.86 16.66 1.00
CA ALA A 152 5.09 15.42 0.93
C ALA A 152 5.87 14.32 0.20
N ALA A 153 6.52 14.67 -0.91
CA ALA A 153 7.38 13.75 -1.65
C ALA A 153 8.57 13.26 -0.80
N PHE A 154 9.24 14.20 -0.12
CA PHE A 154 10.39 13.91 0.74
C PHE A 154 10.01 13.01 1.92
N ILE A 155 8.95 13.37 2.67
CA ILE A 155 8.51 12.60 3.83
C ILE A 155 8.00 11.22 3.40
N THR A 156 7.16 11.13 2.37
CA THR A 156 6.59 9.85 1.94
C THR A 156 7.67 8.91 1.42
N GLY A 157 8.61 9.41 0.61
CA GLY A 157 9.72 8.62 0.10
C GLY A 157 10.71 8.20 1.19
N GLY A 158 11.08 9.15 2.07
CA GLY A 158 12.00 8.90 3.19
C GLY A 158 11.41 7.92 4.21
N ALA A 159 10.20 8.17 4.70
CA ALA A 159 9.50 7.27 5.61
C ALA A 159 9.25 5.90 4.96
N GLY A 160 8.86 5.87 3.68
CA GLY A 160 8.68 4.64 2.90
C GLY A 160 9.95 3.77 2.90
N SER A 161 11.12 4.37 2.66
CA SER A 161 12.39 3.66 2.72
C SER A 161 12.67 3.02 4.09
N PHE A 162 12.37 3.72 5.18
CA PHE A 162 12.55 3.21 6.54
C PHE A 162 11.56 2.08 6.85
N VAL A 163 10.30 2.21 6.42
CA VAL A 163 9.27 1.18 6.58
C VAL A 163 9.65 -0.08 5.80
N THR A 164 10.05 0.06 4.53
CA THR A 164 10.49 -1.05 3.68
C THR A 164 11.66 -1.80 4.32
N ALA A 165 12.70 -1.09 4.78
CA ALA A 165 13.82 -1.70 5.48
C ALA A 165 13.38 -2.44 6.75
N TRP A 166 12.52 -1.82 7.57
CA TRP A 166 12.00 -2.42 8.80
C TRP A 166 11.17 -3.70 8.56
N VAL A 167 10.33 -3.73 7.52
CA VAL A 167 9.58 -4.93 7.11
C VAL A 167 10.52 -6.05 6.68
N VAL A 168 11.57 -5.71 5.92
CA VAL A 168 12.56 -6.67 5.39
C VAL A 168 13.56 -7.15 6.44
N GLU A 169 13.88 -6.34 7.46
CA GLU A 169 14.84 -6.71 8.50
C GLU A 169 14.20 -7.48 9.66
N GLY A 170 12.88 -7.33 9.87
CA GLY A 170 12.12 -8.14 10.82
C GLY A 170 12.15 -7.65 12.27
N ALA A 171 12.20 -6.34 12.51
CA ALA A 171 12.11 -5.80 13.87
C ALA A 171 10.65 -5.87 14.39
N PRO A 172 10.40 -6.40 15.60
CA PRO A 172 9.07 -6.91 15.96
C PRO A 172 8.04 -5.84 16.33
N ASP A 173 8.46 -4.68 16.83
CA ASP A 173 7.57 -3.72 17.52
C ASP A 173 7.16 -2.54 16.60
N PRO A 174 5.91 -2.49 16.11
CA PRO A 174 5.40 -1.40 15.29
C PRO A 174 5.25 -0.09 16.10
N GLU A 175 4.92 -0.14 17.39
CA GLU A 175 4.82 1.05 18.24
C GLU A 175 6.20 1.72 18.40
N ALA A 176 7.23 0.97 18.79
CA ALA A 176 8.57 1.51 18.95
C ALA A 176 9.15 2.02 17.62
N PHE A 177 8.87 1.32 16.51
CA PHE A 177 9.25 1.81 15.18
C PHE A 177 8.56 3.14 14.84
N THR A 178 7.26 3.24 15.13
CA THR A 178 6.47 4.45 14.89
C THR A 178 7.00 5.62 15.71
N ASP A 179 7.26 5.43 17.01
CA ASP A 179 7.79 6.48 17.86
C ASP A 179 9.15 6.97 17.36
N ARG A 180 10.02 6.06 16.91
CA ARG A 180 11.30 6.42 16.29
C ARG A 180 11.11 7.19 14.99
N LEU A 181 10.19 6.77 14.12
CA LEU A 181 9.90 7.45 12.86
C LEU A 181 9.37 8.87 13.11
N MET A 182 8.44 9.02 14.04
CA MET A 182 7.87 10.33 14.41
C MET A 182 8.93 11.26 15.00
N ALA A 183 9.81 10.76 15.88
CA ALA A 183 10.89 11.56 16.43
C ALA A 183 11.85 12.07 15.33
N LEU A 184 12.19 11.25 14.34
CA LEU A 184 13.01 11.66 13.20
C LEU A 184 12.31 12.73 12.35
N MET A 185 11.00 12.57 12.08
CA MET A 185 10.23 13.56 11.34
C MET A 185 10.13 14.89 12.08
N SER A 186 9.92 14.88 13.40
CA SER A 186 9.93 16.09 14.23
C SER A 186 11.26 16.84 14.13
N LEU A 187 12.40 16.15 14.21
CA LEU A 187 13.72 16.77 14.08
C LEU A 187 13.93 17.43 12.71
N LEU A 188 13.45 16.80 11.63
CA LEU A 188 13.54 17.36 10.28
C LEU A 188 12.68 18.61 10.10
N MET A 189 11.53 18.67 10.78
CA MET A 189 10.61 19.81 10.67
C MET A 189 10.93 20.95 11.66
N GLU A 190 11.70 20.68 12.72
CA GLU A 190 12.14 21.68 13.69
C GLU A 190 13.49 22.34 13.34
N ALA A 191 14.26 21.76 12.41
CA ALA A 191 15.53 22.33 11.96
C ALA A 191 15.31 23.70 11.31
N ARG A 192 15.67 24.76 12.06
CA ARG A 192 15.68 26.17 11.65
C ARG A 192 17.05 26.59 11.12
#